data_AF-A0A7L4GT09-F1
#
_entry.id   AF-A0A7L4GT09-F1
#
_cell.length_a   1.000
_cell.length_b   1.000
_cell.length_c   1.000
_cell.angle_alpha   90.00
_cell.angle_beta   90.00
_cell.angle_gamma   90.00
#
_symmetry.space_group_name_H-M   'P 1'
#
loop_
_entity.id
_entity.type
_entity.pdbx_description
1 polymer ?
#
loop_
_entity_poly.entity_id
_entity_poly.type
_entity_poly.pdbx_seq_one_letter_code
_entity_poly.pdbx_strand_id
1 'polypeptide(L)'
;KAVLALAASWTSRQVGERTLTGTVIDSGDGVTHVIPVAEGYVIGSCIKHIPIAGRDITYFIQQLLREREVGIPPEQSLETAKAVKERFSYVCPDLVKEFNKYDTDGTKWIKQYTGINAISKKEFTIDVGYERFLGPEIFFHPE
;
A
#
# COMPACT_ATOMS: atom_id res chain seq x y z
N LYS A 1 16.08 1.25 -1.10
CA LYS A 1 15.22 2.28 -0.46
C LYS A 1 14.44 2.97 -1.57
N ALA A 2 13.17 2.63 -1.77
CA ALA A 2 12.27 3.40 -2.63
C ALA A 2 11.59 4.43 -1.72
N VAL A 3 11.77 5.71 -2.04
CA VAL A 3 11.15 6.84 -1.34
C VAL A 3 10.08 7.38 -2.27
N LEU A 4 8.81 7.24 -1.91
CA LEU A 4 7.71 7.85 -2.64
C LEU A 4 7.43 9.21 -1.99
N ALA A 5 8.10 10.26 -2.47
CA ALA A 5 7.81 11.63 -2.08
C ALA A 5 6.82 12.23 -3.10
N LEU A 6 5.55 12.37 -2.74
CA LEU A 6 4.58 13.12 -3.55
C LEU A 6 4.65 14.60 -3.16
N ALA A 7 5.14 15.41 -4.10
CA ALA A 7 5.43 16.83 -3.96
C ALA A 7 4.21 17.69 -4.24
N ALA A 8 3.95 18.70 -3.40
CA ALA A 8 2.93 19.73 -3.67
C ALA A 8 3.31 20.72 -4.79
N SER A 9 4.52 20.63 -5.38
CA SER A 9 5.03 21.60 -6.38
C SER A 9 5.52 20.96 -7.69
N TRP A 10 5.98 19.71 -7.66
CA TRP A 10 6.57 19.09 -8.87
C TRP A 10 5.53 18.64 -9.91
N THR A 11 4.25 18.74 -9.58
CA THR A 11 3.15 18.51 -10.54
C THR A 11 2.86 19.74 -11.41
N SER A 12 3.47 20.91 -11.16
CA SER A 12 3.34 22.07 -12.05
C SER A 12 4.10 21.81 -13.37
N ARG A 13 3.36 21.88 -14.49
CA ARG A 13 3.83 21.54 -15.85
C ARG A 13 4.82 22.55 -16.43
N GLN A 14 5.02 23.71 -15.79
CA GLN A 14 5.95 24.74 -16.26
C GLN A 14 7.22 24.78 -15.41
N VAL A 15 8.36 24.58 -16.05
CA VAL A 15 9.70 24.57 -15.42
C VAL A 15 10.03 25.89 -14.71
N GLY A 16 9.35 26.99 -15.06
CA GLY A 16 9.51 28.32 -14.44
C GLY A 16 8.77 28.55 -13.11
N GLU A 17 7.84 27.67 -12.70
CA GLU A 17 7.04 27.82 -11.47
C GLU A 17 7.37 26.75 -10.42
N ARG A 18 8.58 26.19 -10.46
CA ARG A 18 9.03 25.23 -9.44
C ARG A 18 9.27 25.97 -8.13
N THR A 19 8.31 25.88 -7.22
CA THR A 19 8.43 26.38 -5.86
C THR A 19 9.02 25.32 -4.92
N LEU A 20 9.83 25.74 -3.95
CA LEU A 20 10.29 24.90 -2.84
C LEU A 20 9.37 25.02 -1.62
N THR A 21 8.17 25.60 -1.79
CA THR A 21 7.12 25.67 -0.79
C THR A 21 6.08 24.59 -1.05
N GLY A 22 5.70 23.83 -0.02
CA GLY A 22 4.72 22.75 -0.14
C GLY A 22 4.64 21.89 1.11
N THR A 23 3.83 20.83 1.05
CA THR A 23 3.83 19.77 2.07
C THR A 23 4.35 18.50 1.42
N VAL A 24 5.33 17.88 2.06
CA VAL A 24 5.89 16.58 1.67
C VAL A 24 5.26 15.50 2.53
N ILE A 25 4.73 14.47 1.90
CA ILE A 25 4.31 13.25 2.57
C ILE A 25 5.37 12.19 2.28
N ASP A 26 6.11 11.79 3.31
CA ASP A 26 7.12 10.73 3.23
C ASP A 26 6.61 9.48 3.94
N SER A 27 6.10 8.53 3.16
CA SER A 27 5.56 7.26 3.66
C SER A 27 6.55 6.12 3.39
N GLY A 28 7.26 5.70 4.44
CA GLY A 28 8.24 4.62 4.38
C GLY A 28 7.69 3.25 4.79
N ASP A 29 8.59 2.35 5.19
CA ASP A 29 8.21 1.05 5.75
C ASP A 29 7.71 1.13 7.20
N GLY A 30 8.25 2.06 8.01
CA GLY A 30 7.96 2.11 9.45
C GLY A 30 7.12 3.29 9.93
N VAL A 31 7.11 4.42 9.23
CA VAL A 31 6.35 5.61 9.63
C VAL A 31 6.02 6.46 8.40
N THR A 32 4.94 7.22 8.48
CA THR A 32 4.59 8.26 7.51
C THR A 32 4.75 9.65 8.13
N HIS A 33 5.50 10.52 7.48
CA HIS A 33 5.72 11.90 7.92
C HIS A 33 4.98 12.89 7.03
N VAL A 34 4.43 13.93 7.64
CA VAL A 34 3.88 15.11 6.97
C VAL A 34 4.78 16.29 7.29
N ILE A 35 5.50 16.78 6.29
CA ILE A 35 6.61 17.72 6.43
C ILE A 35 6.28 19.00 5.64
N PRO A 36 5.85 20.08 6.31
CA PRO A 36 5.67 21.38 5.67
C PRO A 36 7.02 22.03 5.36
N VAL A 37 7.14 22.56 4.14
CA VAL A 37 8.33 23.24 3.61
C VAL A 37 7.91 24.61 3.08
N ALA A 38 8.64 25.66 3.43
CA ALA A 38 8.47 26.99 2.89
C ALA A 38 9.81 27.48 2.34
N GLU A 39 9.84 27.82 1.05
CA GLU A 39 11.03 28.34 0.36
C GLU A 39 12.28 27.44 0.52
N GLY A 40 12.07 26.12 0.61
CA GLY A 40 13.14 25.14 0.82
C GLY A 40 13.50 24.88 2.28
N TYR A 41 12.90 25.60 3.23
CA TYR A 41 13.11 25.39 4.66
C TYR A 41 11.98 24.56 5.28
N VAL A 42 12.35 23.52 6.02
CA VAL A 42 11.38 22.70 6.75
C VAL A 42 10.87 23.46 7.97
N ILE A 43 9.55 23.55 8.11
CA ILE A 43 8.91 24.12 9.30
C ILE A 43 8.81 23.01 10.36
N GLY A 44 9.92 22.76 11.06
CA GLY A 44 10.08 21.62 11.96
C GLY A 44 9.02 21.52 13.06
N SER A 45 8.55 22.66 13.59
CA SER A 45 7.51 22.73 14.61
C SER A 45 6.14 22.22 14.15
N CYS A 46 5.91 22.12 12.84
CA CYS A 46 4.64 21.69 12.25
C CYS A 46 4.68 20.25 11.70
N ILE A 47 5.80 19.52 11.85
CA ILE A 47 5.90 18.14 11.40
C ILE A 47 4.92 17.26 12.18
N LYS A 48 4.18 16.41 11.46
CA LYS A 48 3.31 15.39 12.03
C LYS A 48 3.76 14.00 11.57
N HIS A 49 3.54 13.00 12.41
CA HIS A 49 3.76 11.60 12.08
C HIS A 49 2.43 10.85 12.17
N ILE A 50 2.24 9.92 11.25
CA ILE A 50 1.12 8.98 11.24
C ILE A 50 1.73 7.60 11.55
N PRO A 51 1.25 6.88 12.57
CA PRO A 51 1.79 5.59 12.99
C PRO A 51 1.33 4.45 12.05
N ILE A 52 1.31 4.72 10.75
CA ILE A 52 0.89 3.80 9.69
C ILE A 52 1.86 3.96 8.53
N ALA A 53 2.34 2.83 8.03
CA ALA A 53 3.35 2.78 7.00
C ALA A 53 3.23 1.49 6.17
N GLY A 54 4.20 1.27 5.29
CA GLY A 54 4.24 0.10 4.42
C GLY A 54 4.23 -1.23 5.17
N ARG A 55 4.76 -1.30 6.39
CA ARG A 55 4.76 -2.50 7.22
C ARG A 55 3.36 -2.83 7.74
N ASP A 56 2.63 -1.83 8.23
CA ASP A 56 1.28 -2.00 8.76
C ASP A 56 0.33 -2.51 7.68
N ILE A 57 0.43 -1.96 6.45
CA ILE A 57 -0.29 -2.47 5.29
C ILE A 57 0.05 -3.93 5.01
N THR A 58 1.34 -4.28 5.09
CA THR A 58 1.79 -5.65 4.82
C THR A 58 1.22 -6.62 5.84
N TYR A 59 1.21 -6.26 7.13
CA TYR A 59 0.63 -7.09 8.18
C TYR A 59 -0.90 -7.20 8.06
N PHE A 60 -1.58 -6.13 7.68
CA PHE A 60 -3.01 -6.17 7.45
C PHE A 60 -3.37 -7.09 6.28
N ILE A 61 -2.68 -6.96 5.14
CA ILE A 61 -2.84 -7.89 4.00
C ILE A 61 -2.52 -9.33 4.42
N GLN A 62 -1.47 -9.53 5.22
CA GLN A 62 -1.11 -10.85 5.73
C GLN A 62 -2.23 -11.47 6.55
N GLN A 63 -2.88 -10.68 7.40
CA GLN A 63 -4.01 -11.14 8.20
C GLN A 63 -5.18 -11.56 7.31
N LEU A 64 -5.58 -10.73 6.35
CA LEU A 64 -6.66 -11.03 5.40
C LEU A 64 -6.40 -12.32 4.60
N LEU A 65 -5.15 -12.49 4.13
CA LEU A 65 -4.75 -13.70 3.41
C LEU A 65 -4.80 -14.96 4.29
N ARG A 66 -4.44 -14.85 5.58
CA ARG A 66 -4.52 -15.99 6.52
C ARG A 66 -5.95 -16.39 6.85
N GLU A 67 -6.87 -15.44 6.87
CA GLU A 67 -8.28 -15.70 7.15
C GLU A 67 -8.99 -16.38 5.98
N ARG A 68 -8.57 -16.10 4.73
CA ARG A 68 -9.23 -16.60 3.51
C ARG A 68 -8.50 -17.73 2.80
N GLU A 69 -7.18 -17.61 2.61
CA GLU A 69 -6.42 -18.50 1.72
C GLU A 69 -5.75 -19.65 2.49
N VAL A 70 -5.72 -20.82 1.85
CA VAL A 70 -5.03 -22.01 2.34
C VAL A 70 -3.81 -22.30 1.49
N GLY A 71 -2.78 -22.93 2.06
CA GLY A 71 -1.60 -23.38 1.32
C GLY A 71 -0.44 -22.38 1.22
N ILE A 72 -0.59 -21.17 1.77
CA ILE A 72 0.55 -20.26 1.97
C ILE A 72 1.46 -20.87 3.05
N PRO A 73 2.74 -21.12 2.75
CA PRO A 73 3.68 -21.60 3.76
C PRO A 73 3.84 -20.57 4.89
N PRO A 74 3.70 -20.94 6.17
CA PRO A 74 3.77 -19.99 7.29
C PRO A 74 5.04 -19.13 7.28
N GLU A 75 6.16 -19.71 6.88
CA GLU A 75 7.47 -19.06 6.76
C GLU A 75 7.54 -18.04 5.61
N GLN A 76 6.70 -18.18 4.57
CA GLN A 76 6.60 -17.27 3.43
C GLN A 76 5.37 -16.36 3.47
N SER A 77 4.60 -16.39 4.56
CA SER A 77 3.37 -15.61 4.72
C SER A 77 3.61 -14.10 4.58
N LEU A 78 4.69 -13.58 5.16
CA LEU A 78 5.02 -12.15 5.08
C LEU A 78 5.52 -11.75 3.68
N GLU A 79 6.32 -12.60 3.05
CA GLU A 79 6.84 -12.38 1.69
C GLU A 79 5.70 -12.34 0.67
N THR A 80 4.76 -13.28 0.80
CA THR A 80 3.55 -13.35 -0.03
C THR A 80 2.71 -12.08 0.13
N ALA A 81 2.43 -11.67 1.37
CA ALA A 81 1.68 -10.44 1.64
C ALA A 81 2.36 -9.19 1.07
N LYS A 82 3.69 -9.10 1.19
CA LYS A 82 4.47 -8.00 0.60
C LYS A 82 4.41 -8.00 -0.93
N ALA A 83 4.52 -9.17 -1.56
CA ALA A 83 4.37 -9.29 -3.01
C ALA A 83 2.95 -8.91 -3.47
N VAL A 84 1.92 -9.31 -2.71
CA VAL A 84 0.53 -8.93 -2.96
C VAL A 84 0.36 -7.41 -2.87
N LYS A 85 0.90 -6.80 -1.82
CA LYS A 85 0.94 -5.35 -1.63
C LYS A 85 1.55 -4.63 -2.83
N GLU A 86 2.77 -4.99 -3.20
CA GLU A 86 3.56 -4.26 -4.18
C GLU A 86 3.06 -4.46 -5.63
N ARG A 87 2.44 -5.60 -5.94
CA ARG A 87 2.05 -5.95 -7.32
C ARG A 87 0.57 -5.75 -7.62
N PHE A 88 -0.32 -5.91 -6.63
CA PHE A 88 -1.76 -5.99 -6.89
C PHE A 88 -2.58 -4.94 -6.17
N SER A 89 -2.03 -4.25 -5.17
CA SER A 89 -2.78 -3.32 -4.35
C SER A 89 -2.92 -1.94 -4.98
N TYR A 90 -4.02 -1.27 -4.67
CA TYR A 90 -4.37 0.06 -5.16
C TYR A 90 -5.34 0.75 -4.20
N VAL A 91 -5.42 2.08 -4.24
CA VAL A 91 -6.42 2.84 -3.48
C VAL A 91 -7.71 2.92 -4.30
N CYS A 92 -8.85 2.60 -3.69
CA CYS A 92 -10.16 2.73 -4.33
C CYS A 92 -10.86 4.03 -3.92
N PRO A 93 -11.74 4.62 -4.76
CA PRO A 93 -12.47 5.84 -4.39
C PRO A 93 -13.64 5.61 -3.42
N ASP A 94 -14.21 4.41 -3.40
CA ASP A 94 -15.45 4.07 -2.69
C ASP A 94 -15.46 2.57 -2.38
N LEU A 95 -15.32 2.22 -1.10
CA LEU A 95 -15.21 0.83 -0.65
C LEU A 95 -16.44 0.00 -1.01
N VAL A 96 -17.64 0.53 -0.78
CA VAL A 96 -18.89 -0.22 -0.98
C VAL A 96 -19.07 -0.56 -2.46
N LYS A 97 -18.76 0.38 -3.35
CA LYS A 97 -18.77 0.11 -4.80
C LYS A 97 -17.70 -0.89 -5.21
N GLU A 98 -16.52 -0.82 -4.62
CA GLU A 98 -15.43 -1.74 -4.93
C GLU A 98 -15.76 -3.17 -4.46
N PHE A 99 -16.37 -3.34 -3.28
CA PHE A 99 -16.92 -4.63 -2.84
C PHE A 99 -17.95 -5.19 -3.82
N ASN A 100 -18.99 -4.41 -4.14
CA ASN A 100 -20.04 -4.85 -5.08
C ASN A 100 -19.48 -5.30 -6.43
N LYS A 101 -18.43 -4.63 -6.90
CA LYS A 101 -17.75 -4.95 -8.16
C LYS A 101 -17.03 -6.29 -8.11
N TYR A 102 -16.40 -6.63 -6.99
CA TYR A 102 -15.78 -7.94 -6.79
C TYR A 102 -16.84 -9.05 -6.60
N ASP A 103 -17.94 -8.74 -5.94
CA ASP A 103 -19.03 -9.70 -5.70
C ASP A 103 -19.82 -10.00 -6.98
N THR A 104 -19.98 -8.99 -7.85
CA THR A 104 -20.69 -9.13 -9.14
C THR A 104 -19.81 -9.80 -10.19
N ASP A 105 -18.56 -9.36 -10.34
CA ASP A 105 -17.64 -9.75 -11.42
C ASP A 105 -16.34 -10.39 -10.88
N GLY A 106 -16.45 -11.30 -9.91
CA GLY A 106 -15.30 -11.89 -9.22
C GLY A 106 -14.23 -12.48 -10.16
N THR A 107 -14.63 -13.14 -11.25
CA THR A 107 -13.70 -13.72 -12.23
C THR A 107 -12.81 -12.71 -12.94
N LYS A 108 -13.24 -11.45 -13.03
CA LYS A 108 -12.48 -10.35 -13.65
C LYS A 108 -11.55 -9.66 -12.66
N TRP A 109 -11.99 -9.52 -11.41
CA TRP A 109 -11.34 -8.69 -10.39
C TRP A 109 -10.43 -9.48 -9.45
N ILE A 110 -10.76 -10.73 -9.16
CA ILE A 110 -9.87 -11.64 -8.43
C ILE A 110 -8.67 -11.94 -9.33
N LYS A 111 -7.48 -11.82 -8.77
CA LYS A 111 -6.21 -12.16 -9.42
C LYS A 111 -5.62 -13.38 -8.75
N GLN A 112 -4.63 -13.99 -9.39
CA GLN A 112 -3.92 -15.12 -8.80
C GLN A 112 -2.45 -14.75 -8.60
N TYR A 113 -1.94 -15.13 -7.45
CA TYR A 113 -0.52 -15.07 -7.14
C TYR A 113 0.01 -16.49 -6.99
N THR A 114 1.05 -16.80 -7.74
CA THR A 114 1.77 -18.07 -7.62
C THR A 114 3.15 -17.81 -7.04
N GLY A 115 3.46 -18.50 -5.95
CA GLY A 115 4.77 -18.54 -5.31
C GLY A 115 5.35 -19.95 -5.36
N ILE A 116 6.65 -20.07 -5.10
CA ILE A 116 7.31 -21.37 -4.95
C ILE A 116 7.59 -21.59 -3.48
N ASN A 117 7.14 -22.72 -2.94
CA ASN A 117 7.42 -23.12 -1.57
C ASN A 117 8.93 -23.34 -1.40
N ALA A 118 9.53 -22.63 -0.45
CA ALA A 118 10.98 -22.62 -0.25
C ALA A 118 11.54 -24.01 0.12
N ILE A 119 10.74 -24.82 0.83
CA ILE A 119 11.12 -26.14 1.35
C ILE A 119 10.80 -27.23 0.32
N SER A 120 9.54 -27.34 -0.10
CA SER A 120 9.08 -28.43 -0.97
C SER A 120 9.40 -28.22 -2.45
N LYS A 121 9.80 -26.99 -2.84
CA LYS A 121 10.03 -26.55 -4.23
C LYS A 121 8.82 -26.69 -5.16
N LYS A 122 7.64 -26.93 -4.59
CA LYS A 122 6.37 -26.95 -5.33
C LYS A 122 5.78 -25.55 -5.39
N GLU A 123 5.03 -25.28 -6.44
CA GLU A 123 4.26 -24.06 -6.55
C GLU A 123 3.06 -24.10 -5.60
N PHE A 124 2.73 -22.94 -5.03
CA PHE A 124 1.46 -22.68 -4.37
C PHE A 124 0.81 -21.48 -5.07
N THR A 125 -0.50 -21.56 -5.28
CA THR A 125 -1.27 -20.48 -5.90
C THR A 125 -2.37 -20.08 -4.93
N ILE A 126 -2.56 -18.77 -4.80
CA ILE A 126 -3.62 -18.17 -3.99
C ILE A 126 -4.41 -17.18 -4.82
N ASP A 127 -5.67 -17.01 -4.44
CA ASP A 127 -6.51 -15.95 -4.97
C ASP A 127 -6.22 -14.63 -4.23
N VAL A 128 -6.22 -13.54 -5.00
CA VAL A 128 -5.92 -12.19 -4.55
C VAL A 128 -7.13 -11.30 -4.81
N GLY A 129 -7.82 -10.93 -3.74
CA GLY A 129 -9.17 -10.39 -3.73
C GLY A 129 -9.27 -8.99 -3.14
N TYR A 130 -10.04 -8.86 -2.06
CA TYR A 130 -10.37 -7.59 -1.41
C TYR A 130 -9.17 -6.87 -0.78
N GLU A 131 -8.16 -7.61 -0.33
CA GLU A 131 -6.90 -7.09 0.22
C GLU A 131 -6.18 -6.14 -0.74
N ARG A 132 -6.49 -6.21 -2.04
CA ARG A 132 -5.97 -5.30 -3.06
C ARG A 132 -6.35 -3.85 -2.78
N PHE A 133 -7.58 -3.59 -2.32
CA PHE A 133 -8.02 -2.24 -1.99
C PHE A 133 -8.11 -1.98 -0.48
N LEU A 134 -8.38 -3.02 0.31
CA LEU A 134 -8.40 -2.91 1.77
C LEU A 134 -7.02 -2.62 2.37
N GLY A 135 -5.96 -3.19 1.79
CA GLY A 135 -4.58 -2.97 2.26
C GLY A 135 -4.22 -1.49 2.38
N PRO A 136 -4.28 -0.71 1.28
CA PRO A 136 -4.01 0.73 1.32
C PRO A 136 -5.06 1.57 2.06
N GLU A 137 -6.28 1.07 2.24
CA GLU A 137 -7.38 1.80 2.85
C GLU A 137 -7.10 2.21 4.30
N ILE A 138 -6.25 1.45 5.01
CA ILE A 138 -5.89 1.74 6.41
C ILE A 138 -5.27 3.14 6.60
N PHE A 139 -4.74 3.75 5.54
CA PHE A 139 -4.26 5.13 5.59
C PHE A 139 -5.38 6.16 5.79
N PHE A 140 -6.59 5.83 5.31
CA PHE A 140 -7.76 6.70 5.33
C PHE A 140 -8.72 6.33 6.46
N HIS A 141 -8.76 5.04 6.82
CA HIS A 141 -9.59 4.49 7.89
C HIS A 141 -8.73 3.63 8.83
N PRO A 142 -8.03 4.26 9.80
CA PRO A 142 -7.09 3.57 10.68
C PRO A 142 -7.72 2.90 11.92
N GLU A 143 -9.03 2.65 11.91
CA GLU A 143 -9.78 2.07 13.04
C GLU A 143 -9.74 0.53 13.08
#